data_AF-A0A7K0NWW9-F1
#
_entry.id   AF-A0A7K0NWW9-F1
#
_cell.length_a   1.000
_cell.length_b   1.000
_cell.length_c   1.000
_cell.angle_alpha   90.00
_cell.angle_beta   90.00
_cell.angle_gamma   90.00
#
_symmetry.space_group_name_H-M   'P 1'
#
loop_
_entity.id
_entity.type
_entity.pdbx_description
1 polymer ?
#
loop_
_entity_poly.entity_id
_entity_poly.type
_entity_poly.pdbx_seq_one_letter_code
_entity_poly.pdbx_strand_id
1 'polypeptide(L)'
;MTRSRAAFAAVTLAVTAAALPALNPAAGVTGPVIAGYQAGPTQFIEWVDVSGINASLLTSIGFTVAAKPGATAKASSATYSKAYLLARGYLNSGAGTAHFPVVGLYQKYTNSVSIRIVEGTAVKTLTTTVTTPAYGDTRYVSPRVVVARNPRVPLDYSYMMMKNWSSPNAPVIVDVDGEVRWVGHGQNGPTPTSTFQRNGIFYGFGTSLFRMELDGTNTFIKDYATSDHVSNIGHHNYDLGKSGILLEVDADGHQEDRIIEVDFTGTVIKTFDFATIISDAMVAGGDNPSGIVVLSSDWFHNDAATYWKANDTLVVSSREIGVFGINYSTSKIKWILGDRSKLWYTFPSLRKFALTLPVGAIAPTGQHAVSITAQGEVMMFDNGTQSGNYPGSTMPGPSRSYGAPRRYAIDEKKMTASLAWSYEHGRKVYSPICSSIYQDGKSYLIDYASEGWGTSIRLMGLGAGDVTAFEYLYPGDWSNGWNTQPVHLEAMNFA
;
A
#
# COMPACT_ATOMS: atom_id res chain seq x y z
N MET A 1 -7.60 49.32 26.87
CA MET A 1 -7.88 48.48 28.07
C MET A 1 -8.07 47.07 27.52
N THR A 2 -7.31 46.03 27.81
CA THR A 2 -6.33 45.73 28.86
C THR A 2 -5.39 44.69 28.22
N ARG A 3 -4.09 44.98 28.10
CA ARG A 3 -3.09 44.05 27.56
C ARG A 3 -2.51 43.24 28.72
N SER A 4 -2.72 41.93 28.76
CA SER A 4 -1.97 41.04 29.66
C SER A 4 -0.65 40.65 28.97
N ARG A 5 0.47 40.99 29.63
CA ARG A 5 1.81 40.54 29.26
C ARG A 5 2.05 39.20 29.94
N ALA A 6 2.18 38.11 29.19
CA ALA A 6 2.70 36.86 29.69
C ALA A 6 4.24 36.91 29.65
N ALA A 7 4.87 36.77 30.80
CA ALA A 7 6.31 36.70 30.95
C ALA A 7 6.82 35.32 30.50
N PHE A 8 7.75 35.31 29.55
CA PHE A 8 8.52 34.11 29.21
C PHE A 8 9.57 33.88 30.30
N ALA A 9 9.37 32.86 31.13
CA ALA A 9 10.41 32.32 32.00
C ALA A 9 11.22 31.29 31.20
N ALA A 10 12.49 31.59 30.95
CA ALA A 10 13.44 30.63 30.39
C ALA A 10 13.76 29.57 31.46
N VAL A 11 13.25 28.35 31.26
CA VAL A 11 13.64 27.19 32.05
C VAL A 11 14.87 26.57 31.38
N THR A 12 16.04 26.81 31.96
CA THR A 12 17.29 26.15 31.58
C THR A 12 17.22 24.70 32.07
N LEU A 13 16.93 23.75 31.17
CA LEU A 13 17.10 22.32 31.46
C LEU A 13 18.60 22.01 31.48
N ALA A 14 19.15 21.82 32.69
CA ALA A 14 20.47 21.24 32.86
C ALA A 14 20.39 19.73 32.50
N VAL A 15 20.80 19.39 31.28
CA VAL A 15 21.02 18.00 30.88
C VAL A 15 22.31 17.54 31.57
N THR A 16 22.16 16.75 32.64
CA THR A 16 23.27 15.96 33.18
C THR A 16 23.49 14.79 32.23
N ALA A 17 24.50 14.92 31.36
CA ALA A 17 25.00 13.80 30.57
C ALA A 17 25.60 12.76 31.51
N ALA A 18 24.83 11.73 31.84
CA ALA A 18 25.40 10.51 32.40
C ALA A 18 26.25 9.85 31.31
N ALA A 19 27.56 10.04 31.39
CA ALA A 19 28.51 9.37 30.53
C ALA A 19 28.36 7.85 30.72
N LEU A 20 27.87 7.15 29.69
CA LEU A 20 27.98 5.71 29.60
C LEU A 20 29.47 5.34 29.58
N PRO A 21 29.88 4.25 30.25
CA PRO A 21 31.26 3.82 30.16
C PRO A 21 31.57 3.45 28.71
N ALA A 22 32.52 4.17 28.11
CA ALA A 22 33.08 3.81 26.82
C ALA A 22 33.69 2.40 26.94
N LEU A 23 33.07 1.44 26.27
CA LEU A 23 33.71 0.15 26.00
C LEU A 23 34.92 0.44 25.11
N ASN A 24 36.09 0.49 25.73
CA ASN A 24 37.36 0.61 25.05
C ASN A 24 37.48 -0.62 24.11
N PRO A 25 37.52 -0.47 22.78
CA PRO A 25 37.74 -1.63 21.92
C PRO A 25 39.12 -2.18 22.28
N ALA A 26 39.15 -3.45 22.69
CA ALA A 26 40.39 -4.15 22.93
C ALA A 26 41.30 -3.96 21.72
N ALA A 27 42.43 -3.28 21.92
CA ALA A 27 43.49 -3.15 20.92
C ALA A 27 43.94 -4.57 20.54
N GLY A 28 43.56 -5.02 19.34
CA GLY A 28 43.91 -6.35 18.85
C GLY A 28 42.85 -7.07 18.01
N VAL A 29 41.60 -6.58 17.91
CA VAL A 29 40.61 -7.20 17.01
C VAL A 29 40.79 -6.69 15.58
N THR A 30 41.33 -7.54 14.71
CA THR A 30 41.47 -7.27 13.27
C THR A 30 40.14 -7.56 12.55
N GLY A 31 39.15 -6.69 12.71
CA GLY A 31 37.93 -6.76 11.89
C GLY A 31 36.71 -6.08 12.50
N PRO A 32 35.59 -6.06 11.75
CA PRO A 32 34.34 -5.49 12.20
C PRO A 32 33.84 -6.12 13.50
N VAL A 33 33.36 -5.28 14.42
CA VAL A 33 32.69 -5.68 15.65
C VAL A 33 31.46 -4.83 15.89
N ILE A 34 30.47 -5.39 16.58
CA ILE A 34 29.30 -4.61 17.01
C ILE A 34 29.73 -3.71 18.17
N ALA A 35 29.54 -2.41 18.01
CA ALA A 35 29.96 -1.38 18.95
C ALA A 35 28.82 -0.87 19.84
N GLY A 36 27.56 -0.99 19.40
CA GLY A 36 26.42 -0.43 20.11
C GLY A 36 25.08 -0.66 19.40
N TYR A 37 24.02 -0.25 20.10
CA TYR A 37 22.64 -0.26 19.62
C TYR A 37 21.96 1.04 20.01
N GLN A 38 21.02 1.48 19.20
CA GLN A 38 20.13 2.59 19.52
C GLN A 38 18.72 2.27 19.04
N ALA A 39 17.75 2.37 19.95
CA ALA A 39 16.35 2.12 19.62
C ALA A 39 15.91 2.98 18.43
N GLY A 40 15.23 2.35 17.48
CA GLY A 40 14.61 3.06 16.37
C GLY A 40 13.33 3.80 16.80
N PRO A 41 12.69 4.51 15.86
CA PRO A 41 11.48 5.27 16.14
C PRO A 41 10.26 4.41 16.48
N THR A 42 10.31 3.09 16.22
CA THR A 42 9.31 2.12 16.65
C THR A 42 10.02 0.87 17.19
N GLN A 43 9.34 0.08 18.02
CA GLN A 43 9.90 -1.17 18.56
C GLN A 43 10.25 -2.25 17.51
N PHE A 44 9.93 -2.00 16.24
CA PHE A 44 10.23 -2.90 15.12
C PHE A 44 11.52 -2.53 14.37
N ILE A 45 12.21 -1.47 14.84
CA ILE A 45 13.41 -0.89 14.24
C ILE A 45 14.47 -0.75 15.34
N GLU A 46 15.69 -1.18 15.05
CA GLU A 46 16.87 -0.97 15.91
C GLU A 46 18.02 -0.49 15.05
N TRP A 47 18.74 0.53 15.49
CA TRP A 47 19.98 0.94 14.85
C TRP A 47 21.15 0.16 15.43
N VAL A 48 22.04 -0.33 14.56
CA VAL A 48 23.23 -1.07 14.96
C VAL A 48 24.47 -0.30 14.57
N ASP A 49 25.37 -0.12 15.54
CA ASP A 49 26.70 0.44 15.33
C ASP A 49 27.72 -0.67 15.12
N VAL A 50 28.49 -0.58 14.05
CA VAL A 50 29.61 -1.47 13.75
C VAL A 50 30.87 -0.62 13.60
N SER A 51 31.95 -1.02 14.26
CA SER A 51 33.29 -0.40 14.14
C SER A 51 34.29 -1.39 13.56
N GLY A 52 35.47 -0.92 13.13
CA GLY A 52 36.51 -1.79 12.57
C GLY A 52 36.27 -2.20 11.11
N ILE A 53 35.43 -1.46 10.39
CA ILE A 53 35.15 -1.67 8.97
C ILE A 53 36.30 -1.12 8.13
N ASN A 54 36.82 -1.94 7.21
CA ASN A 54 37.70 -1.48 6.15
C ASN A 54 36.87 -0.81 5.05
N ALA A 55 36.56 0.46 5.25
CA ALA A 55 35.72 1.23 4.34
C ALA A 55 36.27 1.32 2.90
N SER A 56 37.59 1.18 2.71
CA SER A 56 38.19 1.18 1.37
C SER A 56 37.79 -0.04 0.53
N LEU A 57 37.58 -1.19 1.18
CA LEU A 57 37.17 -2.44 0.55
C LEU A 57 35.67 -2.73 0.69
N LEU A 58 34.96 -2.02 1.59
CA LEU A 58 33.54 -2.26 1.83
C LEU A 58 32.72 -2.19 0.52
N THR A 59 31.96 -3.25 0.27
CA THR A 59 31.02 -3.35 -0.84
C THR A 59 29.58 -3.20 -0.33
N SER A 60 29.25 -3.90 0.75
CA SER A 60 27.91 -3.83 1.35
C SER A 60 27.90 -4.28 2.82
N ILE A 61 26.85 -3.86 3.52
CA ILE A 61 26.43 -4.37 4.82
C ILE A 61 25.00 -4.86 4.67
N GLY A 62 24.69 -6.05 5.17
CA GLY A 62 23.34 -6.57 5.19
C GLY A 62 22.97 -7.14 6.56
N PHE A 63 21.67 -7.23 6.83
CA PHE A 63 21.15 -7.91 8.02
C PHE A 63 20.17 -9.01 7.64
N THR A 64 19.95 -9.94 8.57
CA THR A 64 18.87 -10.92 8.54
C THR A 64 18.33 -11.08 9.95
N VAL A 65 17.03 -10.81 10.14
CA VAL A 65 16.29 -11.09 11.38
C VAL A 65 15.73 -12.50 11.26
N ALA A 66 16.24 -13.42 12.07
CA ALA A 66 15.78 -14.81 12.06
C ALA A 66 14.28 -14.89 12.38
N ALA A 67 13.58 -15.78 11.69
CA ALA A 67 12.18 -16.05 11.98
C ALA A 67 12.04 -16.72 13.37
N LYS A 68 10.90 -16.52 14.04
CA LYS A 68 10.60 -17.25 15.28
C LYS A 68 10.57 -18.76 14.99
N PRO A 69 10.91 -19.63 15.96
CA PRO A 69 10.73 -21.07 15.79
C PRO A 69 9.28 -21.40 15.38
N GLY A 70 9.13 -22.15 14.28
CA GLY A 70 7.83 -22.55 13.74
C GLY A 70 7.13 -21.52 12.84
N ALA A 71 7.70 -20.32 12.67
CA ALA A 71 7.18 -19.34 11.71
C ALA A 71 7.27 -19.86 10.27
N THR A 72 6.29 -19.47 9.45
CA THR A 72 6.24 -19.80 8.02
C THR A 72 6.67 -18.62 7.14
N ALA A 73 6.59 -17.39 7.67
CA ALA A 73 7.11 -16.20 7.03
C ALA A 73 8.64 -16.31 6.85
N LYS A 74 9.14 -15.85 5.70
CA LYS A 74 10.58 -15.71 5.46
C LYS A 74 11.20 -14.72 6.43
N ALA A 75 12.52 -14.80 6.60
CA ALA A 75 13.28 -13.87 7.42
C ALA A 75 13.33 -12.47 6.78
N SER A 76 13.09 -11.42 7.58
CA SER A 76 13.31 -10.04 7.14
C SER A 76 14.79 -9.83 6.92
N SER A 77 15.17 -9.26 5.78
CA SER A 77 16.57 -9.09 5.42
C SER A 77 16.74 -7.95 4.43
N ALA A 78 17.87 -7.26 4.56
CA ALA A 78 18.27 -6.19 3.66
C ALA A 78 19.77 -6.26 3.36
N THR A 79 20.15 -5.76 2.19
CA THR A 79 21.53 -5.43 1.82
C THR A 79 21.60 -3.95 1.47
N TYR A 80 22.48 -3.23 2.15
CA TYR A 80 22.83 -1.84 1.90
C TYR A 80 24.15 -1.77 1.13
N SER A 81 24.13 -1.19 -0.07
CA SER A 81 25.34 -0.89 -0.83
C SER A 81 26.19 0.15 -0.09
N LYS A 82 27.51 0.15 -0.31
CA LYS A 82 28.37 1.24 0.20
C LYS A 82 27.88 2.62 -0.27
N ALA A 83 27.41 2.73 -1.51
CA ALA A 83 26.92 4.00 -2.06
C ALA A 83 25.69 4.49 -1.29
N TYR A 84 24.73 3.60 -1.04
CA TYR A 84 23.54 3.89 -0.23
C TYR A 84 23.92 4.29 1.20
N LEU A 85 24.80 3.53 1.85
CA LEU A 85 25.26 3.83 3.21
C LEU A 85 25.91 5.22 3.30
N LEU A 86 26.73 5.60 2.32
CA LEU A 86 27.33 6.94 2.24
C LEU A 86 26.27 8.02 2.01
N ALA A 87 25.36 7.80 1.06
CA ALA A 87 24.31 8.76 0.71
C ALA A 87 23.36 9.06 1.89
N ARG A 88 23.13 8.06 2.75
CA ARG A 88 22.32 8.19 3.96
C ARG A 88 23.11 8.68 5.19
N GLY A 89 24.43 8.82 5.09
CA GLY A 89 25.30 9.13 6.23
C GLY A 89 25.46 7.98 7.23
N TYR A 90 25.08 6.76 6.86
CA TYR A 90 25.20 5.56 7.68
C TYR A 90 26.61 4.99 7.72
N LEU A 91 27.52 5.43 6.85
CA LEU A 91 28.93 5.00 6.86
C LEU A 91 29.86 6.20 7.04
N ASN A 92 30.64 6.18 8.11
CA ASN A 92 31.79 7.07 8.28
C ASN A 92 33.05 6.35 7.79
N SER A 93 33.46 6.64 6.55
CA SER A 93 34.62 5.98 5.94
C SER A 93 35.94 6.31 6.61
N GLY A 94 36.09 7.52 7.19
CA GLY A 94 37.32 7.93 7.87
C GLY A 94 37.50 7.23 9.22
N ALA A 95 36.41 7.00 9.94
CA ALA A 95 36.42 6.31 11.22
C ALA A 95 36.29 4.78 11.10
N GLY A 96 35.95 4.26 9.91
CA GLY A 96 35.69 2.83 9.72
C GLY A 96 34.49 2.34 10.54
N THR A 97 33.47 3.19 10.67
CA THR A 97 32.25 2.88 11.43
C THR A 97 31.00 3.00 10.56
N ALA A 98 29.99 2.18 10.87
CA ALA A 98 28.67 2.26 10.26
C ALA A 98 27.57 2.25 11.32
N HIS A 99 26.52 3.02 11.08
CA HIS A 99 25.30 3.15 11.89
C HIS A 99 24.11 2.96 10.95
N PHE A 100 23.45 1.81 10.99
CA PHE A 100 22.42 1.44 10.02
C PHE A 100 21.22 0.74 10.69
N PRO A 101 20.02 0.82 10.09
CA PRO A 101 18.82 0.28 10.69
C PRO A 101 18.69 -1.23 10.42
N VAL A 102 18.18 -1.95 11.40
CA VAL A 102 17.65 -3.32 11.31
C VAL A 102 16.14 -3.22 11.48
N VAL A 103 15.39 -3.67 10.48
CA VAL A 103 13.93 -3.54 10.42
C VAL A 103 13.25 -4.90 10.31
N GLY A 104 11.96 -4.98 10.65
CA GLY A 104 11.24 -6.25 10.60
C GLY A 104 11.39 -7.10 11.86
N LEU A 105 11.76 -6.48 12.99
CA LEU A 105 11.86 -7.17 14.27
C LEU A 105 10.47 -7.66 14.72
N TYR A 106 10.42 -8.69 15.56
CA TYR A 106 9.21 -9.04 16.31
C TYR A 106 9.15 -8.20 17.57
N GLN A 107 7.93 -7.87 18.04
CA GLN A 107 7.69 -7.24 19.34
C GLN A 107 7.77 -8.26 20.50
N LYS A 108 8.02 -7.78 21.73
CA LYS A 108 8.05 -8.58 22.97
C LYS A 108 8.88 -9.86 22.79
N TYR A 109 10.02 -9.74 22.13
CA TYR A 109 10.81 -10.88 21.72
C TYR A 109 12.29 -10.53 21.67
N THR A 110 13.13 -11.54 21.95
CA THR A 110 14.57 -11.46 21.75
C THR A 110 14.88 -11.96 20.34
N ASN A 111 14.94 -11.02 19.41
CA ASN A 111 15.22 -11.25 18.00
C ASN A 111 16.66 -11.69 17.82
N SER A 112 16.92 -12.75 17.04
CA SER A 112 18.27 -13.11 16.61
C SER A 112 18.58 -12.44 15.28
N VAL A 113 19.68 -11.69 15.21
CA VAL A 113 20.08 -10.89 14.05
C VAL A 113 21.47 -11.31 13.58
N SER A 114 21.60 -11.59 12.29
CA SER A 114 22.88 -11.83 11.61
C SER A 114 23.22 -10.63 10.73
N ILE A 115 24.43 -10.10 10.86
CA ILE A 115 24.95 -8.97 10.08
C ILE A 115 26.06 -9.49 9.18
N ARG A 116 25.90 -9.32 7.87
CA ARG A 116 26.87 -9.73 6.85
C ARG A 116 27.58 -8.50 6.29
N ILE A 117 28.90 -8.48 6.37
CA ILE A 117 29.75 -7.38 5.91
C ILE A 117 30.64 -7.91 4.80
N VAL A 118 30.66 -7.26 3.65
CA VAL A 118 31.47 -7.65 2.48
C VAL A 118 32.55 -6.60 2.23
N GLU A 119 33.82 -7.00 2.32
CA GLU A 119 35.00 -6.16 2.11
C GLU A 119 35.86 -6.78 1.00
N GLY A 120 35.71 -6.30 -0.24
CA GLY A 120 36.30 -6.92 -1.42
C GLY A 120 35.79 -8.35 -1.60
N THR A 121 36.69 -9.34 -1.53
CA THR A 121 36.33 -10.76 -1.56
C THR A 121 36.06 -11.36 -0.19
N ALA A 122 36.37 -10.64 0.89
CA ALA A 122 36.17 -11.12 2.25
C ALA A 122 34.70 -10.93 2.68
N VAL A 123 34.12 -11.96 3.27
CA VAL A 123 32.78 -11.93 3.87
C VAL A 123 32.93 -12.21 5.35
N LYS A 124 32.42 -11.30 6.19
CA LYS A 124 32.41 -11.41 7.64
C LYS A 124 30.98 -11.43 8.13
N THR A 125 30.71 -12.23 9.15
CA THR A 125 29.39 -12.36 9.74
C THR A 125 29.47 -12.12 11.24
N LEU A 126 28.64 -11.21 11.73
CA LEU A 126 28.44 -10.93 13.14
C LEU A 126 27.04 -11.40 13.52
N THR A 127 26.87 -11.94 14.72
CA THR A 127 25.57 -12.35 15.25
C THR A 127 25.28 -11.64 16.55
N THR A 128 24.04 -11.23 16.75
CA THR A 128 23.59 -10.59 17.98
C THR A 128 22.12 -10.87 18.26
N THR A 129 21.65 -10.41 19.40
CA THR A 129 20.24 -10.42 19.78
C THR A 129 19.74 -9.01 20.09
N VAL A 130 18.52 -8.70 19.65
CA VAL A 130 17.83 -7.43 19.94
C VAL A 130 16.52 -7.73 20.65
N THR A 131 16.39 -7.27 21.91
CA THR A 131 15.16 -7.47 22.69
C THR A 131 14.26 -6.25 22.55
N THR A 132 13.05 -6.47 22.07
CA THR A 132 12.08 -5.40 21.79
C THR A 132 10.94 -5.39 22.83
N PRO A 133 10.38 -4.20 23.17
CA PRO A 133 9.18 -4.11 23.98
C PRO A 133 7.94 -4.57 23.21
N ALA A 134 6.80 -4.66 23.90
CA ALA A 134 5.51 -4.92 23.27
C ALA A 134 5.02 -3.71 22.46
N TYR A 135 4.31 -3.96 21.38
CA TYR A 135 3.57 -2.95 20.61
C TYR A 135 2.22 -2.69 21.27
N GLY A 136 1.89 -1.41 21.45
CA GLY A 136 0.71 -0.99 22.21
C GLY A 136 -0.61 -1.04 21.44
N ASP A 137 -0.60 -1.04 20.11
CA ASP A 137 -1.85 -1.03 19.33
C ASP A 137 -2.43 -2.44 19.24
N THR A 138 -3.40 -2.70 20.12
CA THR A 138 -3.98 -4.03 20.28
C THR A 138 -4.82 -4.50 19.09
N ARG A 139 -5.17 -3.61 18.16
CA ARG A 139 -6.02 -3.94 17.01
C ARG A 139 -5.33 -4.81 15.98
N TYR A 140 -4.00 -4.72 15.90
CA TYR A 140 -3.18 -5.44 14.93
C TYR A 140 -2.44 -6.63 15.52
N VAL A 141 -2.54 -6.82 16.84
CA VAL A 141 -1.85 -7.90 17.55
C VAL A 141 -2.88 -8.96 17.94
N SER A 142 -2.62 -10.22 17.60
CA SER A 142 -3.50 -11.36 17.93
C SER A 142 -4.89 -11.32 17.26
N PRO A 143 -4.98 -11.40 15.92
CA PRO A 143 -6.28 -11.57 15.27
C PRO A 143 -6.97 -12.86 15.73
N ARG A 144 -8.29 -12.92 15.59
CA ARG A 144 -9.02 -14.19 15.71
C ARG A 144 -8.65 -15.08 14.53
N VAL A 145 -8.03 -16.22 14.83
CA VAL A 145 -7.63 -17.21 13.84
C VAL A 145 -8.84 -18.07 13.45
N VAL A 146 -9.32 -17.91 12.22
CA VAL A 146 -10.38 -18.76 11.64
C VAL A 146 -9.77 -19.99 10.99
N VAL A 147 -8.72 -19.77 10.19
CA VAL A 147 -7.87 -20.82 9.62
C VAL A 147 -6.43 -20.48 9.98
N ALA A 148 -5.81 -21.34 10.79
CA ALA A 148 -4.41 -21.21 11.13
C ALA A 148 -3.53 -21.35 9.89
N ARG A 149 -2.39 -20.66 9.87
CA ARG A 149 -1.41 -20.75 8.79
C ARG A 149 -1.00 -22.20 8.52
N ASN A 150 -1.26 -22.69 7.32
CA ASN A 150 -0.86 -24.03 6.88
C ASN A 150 0.48 -24.02 6.13
N PRO A 151 1.61 -24.41 6.75
CA PRO A 151 2.94 -24.35 6.12
C PRO A 151 3.07 -25.19 4.83
N ARG A 152 2.15 -26.12 4.58
CA ARG A 152 2.13 -26.94 3.35
C ARG A 152 1.52 -26.21 2.15
N VAL A 153 0.85 -25.08 2.37
CA VAL A 153 0.33 -24.21 1.32
C VAL A 153 1.34 -23.08 1.14
N PRO A 154 2.22 -23.12 0.13
CA PRO A 154 3.18 -22.06 -0.11
C PRO A 154 2.46 -20.78 -0.52
N LEU A 155 3.00 -19.65 -0.07
CA LEU A 155 2.64 -18.32 -0.53
C LEU A 155 3.87 -17.65 -1.16
N ASP A 156 3.65 -16.87 -2.20
CA ASP A 156 4.71 -16.16 -2.91
C ASP A 156 5.19 -14.91 -2.15
N TYR A 157 4.39 -14.41 -1.20
CA TYR A 157 4.70 -13.33 -0.26
C TYR A 157 4.83 -13.84 1.17
N SER A 158 5.55 -13.10 2.02
CA SER A 158 5.63 -13.34 3.48
C SER A 158 5.07 -12.20 4.33
N TYR A 159 4.86 -11.02 3.74
CA TYR A 159 4.43 -9.81 4.44
C TYR A 159 3.28 -9.12 3.72
N MET A 160 2.47 -8.40 4.48
CA MET A 160 1.24 -7.76 4.04
C MET A 160 1.16 -6.38 4.69
N MET A 161 0.99 -5.34 3.89
CA MET A 161 0.86 -3.96 4.36
C MET A 161 -0.62 -3.59 4.44
N MET A 162 -1.14 -3.48 5.66
CA MET A 162 -2.49 -3.02 5.97
C MET A 162 -2.53 -1.48 5.99
N LYS A 163 -3.29 -0.91 5.06
CA LYS A 163 -3.50 0.53 4.92
C LYS A 163 -4.67 0.96 5.81
N ASN A 164 -4.47 1.94 6.69
CA ASN A 164 -5.44 2.28 7.73
C ASN A 164 -5.46 3.78 8.07
N TRP A 165 -6.62 4.28 8.51
CA TRP A 165 -6.80 5.62 9.08
C TRP A 165 -6.81 5.64 10.61
N SER A 166 -6.94 4.49 11.27
CA SER A 166 -7.23 4.49 12.72
C SER A 166 -5.97 4.47 13.60
N SER A 167 -4.77 4.33 13.04
CA SER A 167 -3.53 4.27 13.79
C SER A 167 -2.58 5.42 13.44
N PRO A 168 -2.02 6.14 14.43
CA PRO A 168 -0.95 7.11 14.16
C PRO A 168 0.33 6.45 13.60
N ASN A 169 0.39 5.12 13.62
CA ASN A 169 1.46 4.31 13.06
C ASN A 169 1.06 3.62 11.74
N ALA A 170 0.14 4.21 10.96
CA ALA A 170 -0.19 3.69 9.64
C ALA A 170 0.98 3.86 8.64
N PRO A 171 1.11 2.97 7.63
CA PRO A 171 0.48 1.67 7.54
C PRO A 171 1.13 0.66 8.50
N VAL A 172 0.47 -0.47 8.72
CA VAL A 172 0.98 -1.58 9.55
C VAL A 172 1.39 -2.72 8.62
N ILE A 173 2.59 -3.25 8.79
CA ILE A 173 3.05 -4.46 8.07
C ILE A 173 2.97 -5.64 9.03
N VAL A 174 2.18 -6.64 8.65
CA VAL A 174 2.07 -7.94 9.31
C VAL A 174 2.69 -9.02 8.43
N ASP A 175 3.17 -10.11 9.01
CA ASP A 175 3.54 -11.30 8.24
C ASP A 175 2.37 -12.29 8.09
N VAL A 176 2.58 -13.32 7.26
CA VAL A 176 1.58 -14.37 7.00
C VAL A 176 1.26 -15.23 8.23
N ASP A 177 2.07 -15.15 9.29
CA ASP A 177 1.82 -15.80 10.58
C ASP A 177 0.97 -14.90 11.52
N GLY A 178 0.62 -13.69 11.08
CA GLY A 178 -0.21 -12.73 11.82
C GLY A 178 0.57 -11.86 12.82
N GLU A 179 1.90 -11.85 12.74
CA GLU A 179 2.75 -11.04 13.61
C GLU A 179 2.98 -9.65 12.99
N VAL A 180 2.90 -8.59 13.79
CA VAL A 180 3.30 -7.25 13.34
C VAL A 180 4.81 -7.17 13.24
N ARG A 181 5.30 -6.70 12.09
CA ARG A 181 6.73 -6.68 11.73
C ARG A 181 7.28 -5.29 11.49
N TRP A 182 6.43 -4.33 11.19
CA TRP A 182 6.81 -2.94 11.04
C TRP A 182 5.56 -2.06 11.11
N VAL A 183 5.70 -0.83 11.58
CA VAL A 183 4.61 0.16 11.58
C VAL A 183 5.15 1.53 11.21
N GLY A 184 4.30 2.35 10.61
CA GLY A 184 4.65 3.72 10.27
C GLY A 184 4.95 4.57 11.49
N HIS A 185 5.61 5.71 11.27
CA HIS A 185 5.99 6.64 12.32
C HIS A 185 5.99 8.06 11.78
N GLY A 186 5.75 9.05 12.65
CA GLY A 186 6.05 10.47 12.37
C GLY A 186 5.25 11.09 11.21
N GLN A 187 4.08 10.54 10.89
CA GLN A 187 3.20 11.09 9.85
C GLN A 187 2.46 12.34 10.35
N ASN A 188 2.03 13.18 9.41
CA ASN A 188 1.21 14.37 9.70
C ASN A 188 -0.23 14.01 10.12
N GLY A 189 -0.60 12.74 9.97
CA GLY A 189 -1.87 12.16 10.36
C GLY A 189 -2.02 10.78 9.69
N PRO A 190 -2.95 9.94 10.17
CA PRO A 190 -3.17 8.64 9.58
C PRO A 190 -3.84 8.78 8.20
N THR A 191 -3.41 7.97 7.25
CA THR A 191 -3.88 7.98 5.86
C THR A 191 -3.79 6.56 5.28
N PRO A 192 -4.79 6.11 4.52
CA PRO A 192 -4.82 4.79 3.90
C PRO A 192 -4.05 4.86 2.58
N THR A 193 -3.85 6.07 2.05
CA THR A 193 -3.47 6.31 0.69
C THR A 193 -1.97 6.21 0.62
N SER A 194 -1.53 5.00 0.29
CA SER A 194 -0.14 4.63 0.35
C SER A 194 0.21 3.50 -0.61
N THR A 195 1.47 3.45 -1.01
CA THR A 195 2.03 2.35 -1.79
C THR A 195 3.46 2.06 -1.36
N PHE A 196 3.81 0.77 -1.24
CA PHE A 196 5.16 0.33 -0.94
C PHE A 196 5.97 0.21 -2.24
N GLN A 197 6.87 1.15 -2.48
CA GLN A 197 7.67 1.22 -3.70
C GLN A 197 9.12 1.57 -3.40
N ARG A 198 10.04 0.84 -4.03
CA ARG A 198 11.50 1.05 -3.90
C ARG A 198 11.93 1.01 -2.43
N ASN A 199 11.50 -0.03 -1.71
CA ASN A 199 11.74 -0.27 -0.27
C ASN A 199 11.37 0.90 0.66
N GLY A 200 10.39 1.72 0.26
CA GLY A 200 9.82 2.79 1.06
C GLY A 200 8.33 2.92 0.78
N ILE A 201 7.65 3.76 1.56
CA ILE A 201 6.21 3.96 1.47
C ILE A 201 5.96 5.38 1.01
N PHE A 202 5.34 5.53 -0.15
CA PHE A 202 4.78 6.81 -0.57
C PHE A 202 3.38 6.94 0.00
N TYR A 203 3.05 8.09 0.60
CA TYR A 203 1.73 8.32 1.17
C TYR A 203 1.25 9.76 1.01
N GLY A 204 -0.07 9.94 0.92
CA GLY A 204 -0.72 11.23 0.75
C GLY A 204 -1.35 11.76 2.04
N PHE A 205 -1.20 13.05 2.33
CA PHE A 205 -1.92 13.72 3.42
C PHE A 205 -2.30 15.14 3.01
N GLY A 206 -3.60 15.46 3.07
CA GLY A 206 -4.11 16.71 2.52
C GLY A 206 -3.77 16.80 1.04
N THR A 207 -3.03 17.82 0.63
CA THR A 207 -2.57 18.05 -0.76
C THR A 207 -1.14 17.60 -1.01
N SER A 208 -0.49 16.99 -0.01
CA SER A 208 0.96 16.77 0.02
C SER A 208 1.33 15.29 -0.04
N LEU A 209 2.31 14.98 -0.87
CA LEU A 209 2.93 13.66 -1.01
C LEU A 209 4.21 13.57 -0.17
N PHE A 210 4.35 12.45 0.54
CA PHE A 210 5.50 12.14 1.38
C PHE A 210 6.08 10.77 1.03
N ARG A 211 7.33 10.55 1.41
CA ARG A 211 7.97 9.23 1.41
C ARG A 211 8.48 8.90 2.81
N MET A 212 8.00 7.79 3.35
CA MET A 212 8.52 7.16 4.56
C MET A 212 9.52 6.08 4.19
N GLU A 213 10.71 6.15 4.76
CA GLU A 213 11.70 5.08 4.71
C GLU A 213 11.45 4.08 5.85
N LEU A 214 11.90 2.84 5.67
CA LEU A 214 11.71 1.79 6.68
C LEU A 214 12.48 2.05 7.99
N ASP A 215 13.43 2.98 7.98
CA ASP A 215 14.15 3.46 9.17
C ASP A 215 13.35 4.48 10.00
N GLY A 216 12.17 4.89 9.51
CA GLY A 216 11.26 5.86 10.11
C GLY A 216 11.51 7.32 9.70
N THR A 217 12.44 7.58 8.78
CA THR A 217 12.63 8.89 8.16
C THR A 217 11.42 9.23 7.29
N ASN A 218 10.85 10.42 7.46
CA ASN A 218 9.82 10.96 6.58
C ASN A 218 10.35 12.14 5.78
N THR A 219 10.11 12.12 4.48
CA THR A 219 10.51 13.17 3.54
C THR A 219 9.28 13.74 2.86
N PHE A 220 9.10 15.06 2.95
CA PHE A 220 8.15 15.77 2.10
C PHE A 220 8.66 15.75 0.66
N ILE A 221 7.79 15.41 -0.29
CA ILE A 221 8.14 15.38 -1.72
C ILE A 221 7.58 16.61 -2.41
N LYS A 222 6.25 16.79 -2.36
CA LYS A 222 5.55 17.81 -3.13
C LYS A 222 4.20 18.14 -2.52
N ASP A 223 3.79 19.39 -2.66
CA ASP A 223 2.43 19.88 -2.43
C ASP A 223 1.82 20.27 -3.79
N TYR A 224 0.61 19.77 -4.06
CA TYR A 224 -0.10 19.95 -5.32
C TYR A 224 -1.20 21.01 -5.26
N ALA A 225 -1.41 21.67 -4.10
CA ALA A 225 -2.51 22.63 -3.92
C ALA A 225 -2.48 23.77 -4.95
N THR A 226 -1.30 24.35 -5.16
CA THR A 226 -1.13 25.49 -6.07
C THR A 226 -0.84 25.07 -7.51
N SER A 227 -0.10 23.97 -7.71
CA SER A 227 0.33 23.57 -9.06
C SER A 227 -0.77 22.90 -9.87
N ASP A 228 -1.67 22.17 -9.20
CA ASP A 228 -2.66 21.30 -9.84
C ASP A 228 -4.08 21.50 -9.28
N HIS A 229 -4.28 22.54 -8.46
CA HIS A 229 -5.55 22.89 -7.83
C HIS A 229 -6.17 21.76 -7.01
N VAL A 230 -5.31 20.90 -6.46
CA VAL A 230 -5.69 19.76 -5.65
C VAL A 230 -6.10 20.22 -4.26
N SER A 231 -7.23 19.72 -3.75
CA SER A 231 -7.68 19.93 -2.38
C SER A 231 -7.42 18.73 -1.47
N ASN A 232 -7.26 17.54 -2.03
CA ASN A 232 -7.00 16.31 -1.27
C ASN A 232 -6.41 15.22 -2.16
N ILE A 233 -5.46 14.44 -1.64
CA ILE A 233 -4.86 13.25 -2.27
C ILE A 233 -4.95 12.02 -1.35
N GLY A 234 -5.72 12.09 -0.26
CA GLY A 234 -5.71 11.12 0.83
C GLY A 234 -7.01 10.32 1.00
N HIS A 235 -7.83 10.20 -0.05
CA HIS A 235 -9.15 9.56 0.06
C HIS A 235 -9.13 8.04 -0.18
N HIS A 236 -8.35 7.55 -1.13
CA HIS A 236 -8.43 6.15 -1.59
C HIS A 236 -7.04 5.49 -1.71
N ASN A 237 -6.69 4.88 -2.86
CA ASN A 237 -5.53 4.01 -3.02
C ASN A 237 -4.42 4.63 -3.90
N TYR A 238 -3.16 4.26 -3.63
CA TYR A 238 -2.06 4.50 -4.56
C TYR A 238 -1.57 3.19 -5.15
N ASP A 239 -1.44 3.20 -6.47
CA ASP A 239 -0.91 2.11 -7.28
C ASP A 239 0.05 2.68 -8.34
N LEU A 240 0.74 1.79 -9.05
CA LEU A 240 1.70 2.21 -10.07
C LEU A 240 1.01 2.60 -11.38
N GLY A 241 1.46 3.73 -11.91
CA GLY A 241 1.24 4.15 -13.28
C GLY A 241 2.28 3.54 -14.23
N LYS A 242 2.38 4.12 -15.41
CA LYS A 242 3.35 3.71 -16.44
C LYS A 242 4.80 3.98 -16.05
N SER A 243 5.04 5.11 -15.39
CA SER A 243 6.36 5.65 -15.06
C SER A 243 6.43 6.20 -13.63
N GLY A 244 5.34 6.13 -12.88
CA GLY A 244 5.25 6.73 -11.56
C GLY A 244 4.14 6.13 -10.69
N ILE A 245 3.59 6.95 -9.81
CA ILE A 245 2.50 6.61 -8.88
C ILE A 245 1.25 7.32 -9.37
N LEU A 246 0.13 6.60 -9.43
CA LEU A 246 -1.18 7.18 -9.65
C LEU A 246 -1.70 7.71 -8.32
N LEU A 247 -1.94 9.01 -8.26
CA LEU A 247 -2.57 9.68 -7.14
C LEU A 247 -3.99 10.03 -7.53
N GLU A 248 -4.93 9.57 -6.71
CA GLU A 248 -6.35 9.87 -6.83
C GLU A 248 -6.58 11.16 -6.05
N VAL A 249 -7.23 12.14 -6.69
CA VAL A 249 -7.27 13.50 -6.15
C VAL A 249 -8.66 14.12 -6.24
N ASP A 250 -8.99 14.90 -5.21
CA ASP A 250 -10.01 15.95 -5.29
C ASP A 250 -9.32 17.22 -5.80
N ALA A 251 -9.90 17.88 -6.80
CA ALA A 251 -9.34 19.09 -7.39
C ALA A 251 -10.43 19.97 -7.99
N ASP A 252 -10.19 21.28 -8.05
CA ASP A 252 -11.13 22.27 -8.62
C ASP A 252 -12.54 22.25 -7.98
N GLY A 253 -12.65 21.75 -6.75
CA GLY A 253 -13.93 21.56 -6.04
C GLY A 253 -14.71 20.30 -6.45
N HIS A 254 -14.15 19.46 -7.33
CA HIS A 254 -14.68 18.15 -7.68
C HIS A 254 -14.10 17.07 -6.77
N GLN A 255 -14.90 16.03 -6.52
CA GLN A 255 -14.54 14.92 -5.66
C GLN A 255 -14.33 13.64 -6.47
N GLU A 256 -13.20 12.98 -6.25
CA GLU A 256 -12.90 11.62 -6.69
C GLU A 256 -13.14 11.34 -8.18
N ASP A 257 -12.92 12.33 -9.05
CA ASP A 257 -13.07 12.21 -10.50
C ASP A 257 -11.81 12.62 -11.29
N ARG A 258 -10.68 12.73 -10.60
CA ARG A 258 -9.38 13.02 -11.20
C ARG A 258 -8.27 12.12 -10.65
N ILE A 259 -7.37 11.73 -11.54
CA ILE A 259 -6.13 11.03 -11.21
C ILE A 259 -4.96 11.78 -11.84
N ILE A 260 -3.89 11.99 -11.07
CA ILE A 260 -2.60 12.45 -11.58
C ILE A 260 -1.58 11.33 -11.46
N GLU A 261 -0.81 11.08 -12.51
CA GLU A 261 0.41 10.28 -12.43
C GLU A 261 1.57 11.20 -12.08
N VAL A 262 2.32 10.86 -11.03
CA VAL A 262 3.53 11.59 -10.62
C VAL A 262 4.75 10.69 -10.64
N ASP A 263 5.90 11.21 -11.03
CA ASP A 263 7.15 10.46 -10.87
C ASP A 263 7.52 10.31 -9.38
N PHE A 264 8.56 9.53 -9.08
CA PHE A 264 9.01 9.31 -7.71
C PHE A 264 9.65 10.55 -7.03
N THR A 265 9.78 11.67 -7.76
CA THR A 265 10.19 12.98 -7.23
C THR A 265 9.00 13.92 -7.03
N GLY A 266 7.78 13.47 -7.34
CA GLY A 266 6.54 14.22 -7.22
C GLY A 266 6.21 15.11 -8.43
N THR A 267 6.95 15.02 -9.53
CA THR A 267 6.62 15.78 -10.74
C THR A 267 5.42 15.15 -11.43
N VAL A 268 4.39 15.95 -11.72
CA VAL A 268 3.22 15.48 -12.48
C VAL A 268 3.63 15.13 -13.91
N ILE A 269 3.37 13.89 -14.30
CA ILE A 269 3.62 13.34 -15.63
C ILE A 269 2.37 13.48 -16.49
N LYS A 270 1.20 13.19 -15.92
CA LYS A 270 -0.07 13.12 -16.66
C LYS A 270 -1.27 13.30 -15.74
N THR A 271 -2.34 13.89 -16.28
CA THR A 271 -3.63 14.00 -15.62
C THR A 271 -4.72 13.28 -16.42
N PHE A 272 -5.58 12.55 -15.72
CA PHE A 272 -6.81 11.95 -16.21
C PHE A 272 -7.99 12.58 -15.47
N ASP A 273 -8.73 13.44 -16.16
CA ASP A 273 -9.91 14.14 -15.64
C ASP A 273 -11.17 13.46 -16.17
N PHE A 274 -11.87 12.71 -15.33
CA PHE A 274 -12.99 11.86 -15.77
C PHE A 274 -14.23 12.66 -16.11
N ALA A 275 -14.43 13.83 -15.50
CA ALA A 275 -15.49 14.75 -15.90
C ALA A 275 -15.32 15.16 -17.37
N THR A 276 -14.10 15.54 -17.76
CA THR A 276 -13.77 15.92 -19.14
C THR A 276 -13.81 14.71 -20.08
N ILE A 277 -13.15 13.61 -19.72
CA ILE A 277 -13.05 12.40 -20.56
C ILE A 277 -14.44 11.85 -20.89
N ILE A 278 -15.33 11.76 -19.90
CA ILE A 278 -16.70 11.26 -20.07
C ILE A 278 -17.55 12.29 -20.80
N SER A 279 -17.48 13.58 -20.43
CA SER A 279 -18.27 14.63 -21.10
C SER A 279 -17.95 14.73 -22.58
N ASP A 280 -16.67 14.74 -22.96
CA ASP A 280 -16.23 14.75 -24.36
C ASP A 280 -16.80 13.57 -25.14
N ALA A 281 -16.73 12.37 -24.54
CA ALA A 281 -17.22 11.15 -25.19
C ALA A 281 -18.74 11.17 -25.37
N MET A 282 -19.48 11.73 -24.41
CA MET A 282 -20.93 11.88 -24.46
C MET A 282 -21.37 12.90 -25.50
N VAL A 283 -20.78 14.10 -25.49
CA VAL A 283 -21.06 15.17 -26.46
C VAL A 283 -20.75 14.70 -27.88
N ALA A 284 -19.61 14.05 -28.10
CA ALA A 284 -19.26 13.47 -29.40
C ALA A 284 -20.23 12.36 -29.85
N GLY A 285 -20.93 11.72 -28.91
CA GLY A 285 -21.97 10.73 -29.17
C GLY A 285 -23.40 11.30 -29.20
N GLY A 286 -23.58 12.61 -29.00
CA GLY A 286 -24.88 13.29 -29.03
C GLY A 286 -25.68 13.27 -27.72
N ASP A 287 -25.10 12.80 -26.62
CA ASP A 287 -25.76 12.83 -25.30
C ASP A 287 -25.38 14.07 -24.49
N ASN A 288 -26.29 14.51 -23.61
CA ASN A 288 -26.00 15.56 -22.63
C ASN A 288 -25.28 14.96 -21.41
N PRO A 289 -24.03 15.38 -21.11
CA PRO A 289 -23.27 14.83 -19.98
C PRO A 289 -23.85 15.19 -18.61
N SER A 290 -24.64 16.27 -18.48
CA SER A 290 -25.20 16.70 -17.18
C SER A 290 -26.14 15.67 -16.55
N GLY A 291 -26.55 14.63 -17.29
CA GLY A 291 -27.35 13.53 -16.78
C GLY A 291 -26.56 12.50 -15.97
N ILE A 292 -25.23 12.55 -15.99
CA ILE A 292 -24.36 11.62 -15.23
C ILE A 292 -23.12 12.28 -14.65
N VAL A 293 -22.53 13.28 -15.32
CA VAL A 293 -21.41 14.04 -14.79
C VAL A 293 -21.96 15.15 -13.89
N VAL A 294 -21.99 14.89 -12.57
CA VAL A 294 -22.59 15.79 -11.58
C VAL A 294 -21.51 16.28 -10.61
N LEU A 295 -20.83 17.36 -11.00
CA LEU A 295 -19.62 17.89 -10.34
C LEU A 295 -19.82 18.33 -8.88
N SER A 296 -21.07 18.60 -8.48
CA SER A 296 -21.43 18.96 -7.09
C SER A 296 -21.59 17.76 -6.16
N SER A 297 -21.40 16.54 -6.67
CA SER A 297 -21.53 15.29 -5.94
C SER A 297 -20.36 14.37 -6.24
N ASP A 298 -20.20 13.35 -5.42
CA ASP A 298 -19.23 12.28 -5.61
C ASP A 298 -19.74 11.26 -6.65
N TRP A 299 -19.85 11.73 -7.90
CA TRP A 299 -20.58 11.09 -8.99
C TRP A 299 -19.79 9.94 -9.66
N PHE A 300 -18.46 10.01 -9.59
CA PHE A 300 -17.57 9.00 -10.16
C PHE A 300 -17.04 8.07 -9.08
N HIS A 301 -16.67 8.60 -7.91
CA HIS A 301 -16.12 7.85 -6.78
C HIS A 301 -14.99 6.93 -7.24
N ASN A 302 -13.90 7.54 -7.71
CA ASN A 302 -12.69 6.82 -8.07
C ASN A 302 -12.03 6.23 -6.81
N ASP A 303 -11.97 4.91 -6.74
CA ASP A 303 -11.46 4.18 -5.58
C ASP A 303 -10.17 3.38 -5.82
N ALA A 304 -9.79 3.20 -7.08
CA ALA A 304 -8.58 2.52 -7.48
C ALA A 304 -8.27 2.74 -8.97
N ALA A 305 -6.99 2.80 -9.32
CA ALA A 305 -6.53 2.74 -10.70
C ALA A 305 -5.18 2.04 -10.87
N THR A 306 -4.95 1.43 -12.02
CA THR A 306 -3.71 0.70 -12.32
C THR A 306 -3.32 0.82 -13.78
N TYR A 307 -2.03 0.73 -14.08
CA TYR A 307 -1.55 0.67 -15.46
C TYR A 307 -1.51 -0.76 -16.02
N TRP A 308 -2.29 -0.99 -17.07
CA TRP A 308 -2.23 -2.21 -17.87
C TRP A 308 -1.25 -2.07 -19.03
N LYS A 309 0.00 -2.48 -18.77
CA LYS A 309 1.14 -2.35 -19.70
C LYS A 309 0.91 -2.97 -21.08
N ALA A 310 0.32 -4.17 -21.14
CA ALA A 310 0.15 -4.90 -22.41
C ALA A 310 -0.75 -4.15 -23.42
N ASN A 311 -1.66 -3.30 -22.91
CA ASN A 311 -2.67 -2.63 -23.72
C ASN A 311 -2.53 -1.10 -23.71
N ASP A 312 -1.45 -0.57 -23.11
CA ASP A 312 -1.24 0.85 -22.83
C ASP A 312 -2.52 1.53 -22.31
N THR A 313 -3.07 0.98 -21.23
CA THR A 313 -4.41 1.34 -20.71
C THR A 313 -4.33 1.68 -19.23
N LEU A 314 -4.96 2.78 -18.83
CA LEU A 314 -5.28 3.02 -17.43
C LEU A 314 -6.58 2.28 -17.16
N VAL A 315 -6.54 1.32 -16.24
CA VAL A 315 -7.75 0.66 -15.74
C VAL A 315 -8.14 1.35 -14.46
N VAL A 316 -9.36 1.84 -14.38
CA VAL A 316 -9.85 2.68 -13.27
C VAL A 316 -11.20 2.19 -12.79
N SER A 317 -11.39 2.17 -11.49
CA SER A 317 -12.63 1.80 -10.83
C SER A 317 -13.44 3.04 -10.49
N SER A 318 -14.63 3.15 -11.06
CA SER A 318 -15.68 4.01 -10.53
C SER A 318 -16.66 3.15 -9.76
N ARG A 319 -16.79 3.36 -8.46
CA ARG A 319 -17.78 2.65 -7.63
C ARG A 319 -19.21 2.81 -8.18
N GLU A 320 -19.50 4.02 -8.66
CA GLU A 320 -20.83 4.44 -9.09
C GLU A 320 -21.20 3.97 -10.50
N ILE A 321 -20.24 3.82 -11.41
CA ILE A 321 -20.49 3.47 -12.81
C ILE A 321 -20.06 2.03 -13.13
N GLY A 322 -18.79 1.72 -12.89
CA GLY A 322 -18.12 0.48 -13.28
C GLY A 322 -16.63 0.70 -13.52
N VAL A 323 -15.97 -0.28 -14.11
CA VAL A 323 -14.54 -0.23 -14.41
C VAL A 323 -14.31 0.25 -15.84
N PHE A 324 -13.46 1.26 -16.02
CA PHE A 324 -13.12 1.81 -17.32
C PHE A 324 -11.72 1.37 -17.75
N GLY A 325 -11.56 1.14 -19.04
CA GLY A 325 -10.27 1.15 -19.71
C GLY A 325 -10.11 2.47 -20.46
N ILE A 326 -9.12 3.27 -20.07
CA ILE A 326 -8.78 4.53 -20.72
C ILE A 326 -7.48 4.35 -21.48
N ASN A 327 -7.45 4.75 -22.75
CA ASN A 327 -6.22 4.76 -23.52
C ASN A 327 -5.22 5.69 -22.84
N TYR A 328 -4.08 5.13 -22.41
CA TYR A 328 -3.15 5.84 -21.53
C TYR A 328 -2.55 7.07 -22.21
N SER A 329 -2.36 7.03 -23.53
CA SER A 329 -1.75 8.11 -24.30
C SER A 329 -2.74 9.22 -24.66
N THR A 330 -3.95 8.87 -25.09
CA THR A 330 -4.94 9.81 -25.62
C THR A 330 -6.03 10.25 -24.63
N SER A 331 -6.09 9.60 -23.46
CA SER A 331 -7.14 9.82 -22.45
C SER A 331 -8.56 9.60 -23.00
N LYS A 332 -8.73 8.70 -23.99
CA LYS A 332 -10.05 8.34 -24.54
C LYS A 332 -10.53 7.00 -23.97
N ILE A 333 -11.83 6.89 -23.74
CA ILE A 333 -12.48 5.65 -23.28
C ILE A 333 -12.28 4.58 -24.35
N LYS A 334 -11.71 3.44 -23.94
CA LYS A 334 -11.62 2.22 -24.76
C LYS A 334 -12.82 1.32 -24.51
N TRP A 335 -13.15 1.10 -23.23
CA TRP A 335 -14.22 0.21 -22.83
C TRP A 335 -14.73 0.51 -21.42
N ILE A 336 -15.93 0.01 -21.10
CA ILE A 336 -16.58 0.05 -19.79
C ILE A 336 -17.05 -1.37 -19.42
N LEU A 337 -16.59 -1.87 -18.28
CA LEU A 337 -17.06 -3.10 -17.64
C LEU A 337 -17.93 -2.73 -16.43
N GLY A 338 -19.25 -2.85 -16.57
CA GLY A 338 -20.17 -2.51 -15.49
C GLY A 338 -21.55 -3.11 -15.72
N ASP A 339 -22.36 -3.10 -14.66
CA ASP A 339 -23.74 -3.58 -14.73
C ASP A 339 -24.58 -2.67 -15.64
N ARG A 340 -25.25 -3.29 -16.62
CA ARG A 340 -26.01 -2.60 -17.68
C ARG A 340 -27.40 -2.14 -17.25
N SER A 341 -27.83 -2.45 -16.03
CA SER A 341 -29.06 -1.92 -15.43
C SER A 341 -28.86 -0.57 -14.73
N LYS A 342 -27.61 -0.11 -14.59
CA LYS A 342 -27.28 1.20 -14.02
C LYS A 342 -27.53 2.36 -14.99
N LEU A 343 -27.66 3.56 -14.43
CA LEU A 343 -27.93 4.81 -15.16
C LEU A 343 -27.01 5.04 -16.38
N TRP A 344 -25.70 4.78 -16.27
CA TRP A 344 -24.75 5.03 -17.37
C TRP A 344 -25.10 4.32 -18.68
N TYR A 345 -25.77 3.16 -18.61
CA TYR A 345 -26.08 2.36 -19.79
C TYR A 345 -27.27 2.92 -20.61
N THR A 346 -28.04 3.86 -20.05
CA THR A 346 -29.14 4.51 -20.78
C THR A 346 -28.65 5.52 -21.80
N PHE A 347 -27.41 5.98 -21.69
CA PHE A 347 -26.77 6.92 -22.63
C PHE A 347 -26.16 6.14 -23.80
N PRO A 348 -26.69 6.25 -25.04
CA PRO A 348 -26.14 5.57 -26.22
C PRO A 348 -24.64 5.86 -26.44
N SER A 349 -24.19 7.07 -26.13
CA SER A 349 -22.80 7.50 -26.26
C SER A 349 -21.83 6.76 -25.33
N LEU A 350 -22.28 6.32 -24.15
CA LEU A 350 -21.48 5.51 -23.22
C LEU A 350 -21.66 4.01 -23.50
N ARG A 351 -22.89 3.59 -23.84
CA ARG A 351 -23.21 2.20 -24.15
C ARG A 351 -22.34 1.62 -25.28
N LYS A 352 -21.90 2.44 -26.24
CA LYS A 352 -21.00 1.99 -27.32
C LYS A 352 -19.65 1.47 -26.82
N PHE A 353 -19.22 1.85 -25.61
CA PHE A 353 -18.00 1.38 -24.97
C PHE A 353 -18.25 0.16 -24.06
N ALA A 354 -19.49 -0.29 -23.87
CA ALA A 354 -19.80 -1.36 -22.94
C ALA A 354 -19.24 -2.71 -23.42
N LEU A 355 -18.43 -3.35 -22.58
CA LEU A 355 -18.03 -4.74 -22.80
C LEU A 355 -19.24 -5.66 -22.67
N THR A 356 -19.32 -6.63 -23.58
CA THR A 356 -20.35 -7.67 -23.54
C THR A 356 -19.86 -8.87 -22.76
N LEU A 357 -20.65 -9.24 -21.76
CA LEU A 357 -20.47 -10.43 -20.94
C LEU A 357 -21.36 -11.56 -21.47
N PRO A 358 -20.96 -12.84 -21.33
CA PRO A 358 -21.84 -13.98 -21.58
C PRO A 358 -23.14 -13.88 -20.77
N VAL A 359 -24.23 -14.45 -21.30
CA VAL A 359 -25.52 -14.50 -20.58
C VAL A 359 -25.33 -15.19 -19.22
N GLY A 360 -25.81 -14.56 -18.16
CA GLY A 360 -25.70 -15.06 -16.79
C GLY A 360 -24.35 -14.77 -16.10
N ALA A 361 -23.36 -14.21 -16.82
CA ALA A 361 -22.15 -13.72 -16.18
C ALA A 361 -22.44 -12.47 -15.34
N ILE A 362 -21.71 -12.33 -14.24
CA ILE A 362 -21.95 -11.27 -13.27
C ILE A 362 -21.01 -10.10 -13.57
N ALA A 363 -21.58 -8.92 -13.79
CA ALA A 363 -20.82 -7.67 -13.90
C ALA A 363 -20.41 -7.17 -12.51
N PRO A 364 -19.27 -6.45 -12.38
CA PRO A 364 -18.89 -5.84 -11.13
C PRO A 364 -19.85 -4.72 -10.73
N THR A 365 -20.07 -4.54 -9.42
CA THR A 365 -20.72 -3.34 -8.89
C THR A 365 -20.16 -2.96 -7.52
N GLY A 366 -19.90 -1.66 -7.34
CA GLY A 366 -19.31 -1.12 -6.12
C GLY A 366 -17.91 -1.66 -5.83
N GLN A 367 -17.22 -2.13 -6.88
CA GLN A 367 -15.92 -2.81 -6.83
C GLN A 367 -14.78 -1.88 -6.39
N HIS A 368 -13.72 -2.46 -5.83
CA HIS A 368 -12.51 -1.74 -5.39
C HIS A 368 -11.22 -2.46 -5.85
N ALA A 369 -10.08 -1.78 -5.66
CA ALA A 369 -8.73 -2.33 -5.80
C ALA A 369 -8.48 -3.02 -7.16
N VAL A 370 -8.71 -2.30 -8.26
CA VAL A 370 -8.41 -2.80 -9.60
C VAL A 370 -6.90 -3.04 -9.78
N SER A 371 -6.54 -4.22 -10.26
CA SER A 371 -5.16 -4.62 -10.51
C SER A 371 -5.07 -5.50 -11.76
N ILE A 372 -3.85 -5.71 -12.27
CA ILE A 372 -3.61 -6.57 -13.44
C ILE A 372 -2.86 -7.82 -12.99
N THR A 373 -3.42 -8.98 -13.30
CA THR A 373 -2.77 -10.27 -13.00
C THR A 373 -1.57 -10.53 -13.90
N ALA A 374 -0.73 -11.48 -13.52
CA ALA A 374 0.38 -11.95 -14.35
C ALA A 374 -0.08 -12.48 -15.72
N GLN A 375 -1.34 -12.91 -15.85
CA GLN A 375 -1.95 -13.38 -17.10
C GLN A 375 -2.53 -12.23 -17.96
N GLY A 376 -2.46 -10.99 -17.48
CA GLY A 376 -3.04 -9.83 -18.18
C GLY A 376 -4.55 -9.72 -18.04
N GLU A 377 -5.16 -10.35 -17.03
CA GLU A 377 -6.58 -10.21 -16.70
C GLU A 377 -6.78 -9.04 -15.74
N VAL A 378 -7.91 -8.35 -15.86
CA VAL A 378 -8.32 -7.30 -14.92
C VAL A 378 -8.91 -7.95 -13.67
N MET A 379 -8.30 -7.70 -12.52
CA MET A 379 -8.71 -8.20 -11.22
C MET A 379 -9.26 -7.08 -10.34
N MET A 380 -10.23 -7.40 -9.49
CA MET A 380 -10.83 -6.45 -8.55
C MET A 380 -11.54 -7.19 -7.42
N PHE A 381 -11.76 -6.49 -6.31
CA PHE A 381 -12.69 -6.94 -5.30
C PHE A 381 -14.08 -6.44 -5.67
N ASP A 382 -15.01 -7.33 -6.00
CA ASP A 382 -16.38 -6.96 -6.33
C ASP A 382 -17.25 -7.01 -5.08
N ASN A 383 -17.47 -5.86 -4.45
CA ASN A 383 -18.21 -5.73 -3.20
C ASN A 383 -19.67 -6.14 -3.34
N GLY A 384 -20.26 -5.94 -4.52
CA GLY A 384 -21.65 -6.27 -4.77
C GLY A 384 -22.66 -5.24 -4.28
N THR A 385 -22.21 -4.07 -3.85
CA THR A 385 -23.09 -2.97 -3.45
C THR A 385 -23.51 -2.14 -4.67
N GLN A 386 -24.77 -1.75 -4.71
CA GLN A 386 -25.31 -0.88 -5.75
C GLN A 386 -24.77 0.56 -5.64
N SER A 387 -24.90 1.34 -6.71
CA SER A 387 -24.54 2.77 -6.72
C SER A 387 -25.38 3.56 -5.70
N GLY A 388 -24.83 4.63 -5.13
CA GLY A 388 -25.46 5.37 -4.03
C GLY A 388 -25.29 6.89 -4.04
N ASN A 389 -24.39 7.44 -4.87
CA ASN A 389 -24.00 8.85 -4.78
C ASN A 389 -24.65 9.78 -5.81
N TYR A 390 -25.40 9.24 -6.78
CA TYR A 390 -26.10 10.06 -7.77
C TYR A 390 -27.32 10.78 -7.15
N PRO A 391 -27.37 12.12 -7.19
CA PRO A 391 -28.53 12.86 -6.72
C PRO A 391 -29.74 12.56 -7.62
N GLY A 392 -30.71 11.80 -7.10
CA GLY A 392 -31.98 11.51 -7.76
C GLY A 392 -32.01 10.29 -8.70
N SER A 393 -30.96 9.46 -8.77
CA SER A 393 -30.98 8.27 -9.62
C SER A 393 -31.89 7.16 -9.07
N THR A 394 -32.75 6.61 -9.95
CA THR A 394 -33.62 5.44 -9.69
C THR A 394 -33.04 4.12 -10.23
N MET A 395 -31.84 4.15 -10.83
CA MET A 395 -31.18 2.97 -11.43
C MET A 395 -29.80 2.71 -10.82
N PRO A 396 -29.75 2.31 -9.53
CA PRO A 396 -28.49 2.06 -8.82
C PRO A 396 -27.81 0.73 -9.25
N GLY A 397 -28.51 -0.09 -10.04
CA GLY A 397 -28.11 -1.45 -10.35
C GLY A 397 -28.41 -2.42 -9.20
N PRO A 398 -28.03 -3.70 -9.33
CA PRO A 398 -28.32 -4.71 -8.32
C PRO A 398 -27.43 -4.56 -7.09
N SER A 399 -27.96 -5.00 -5.94
CA SER A 399 -27.18 -5.23 -4.72
C SER A 399 -27.12 -6.72 -4.39
N ARG A 400 -26.00 -7.18 -3.81
CA ARG A 400 -25.76 -8.55 -3.38
C ARG A 400 -25.49 -8.59 -1.89
N SER A 401 -25.68 -9.76 -1.29
CA SER A 401 -25.40 -10.02 0.13
C SER A 401 -24.04 -10.69 0.36
N TYR A 402 -23.12 -10.60 -0.62
CA TYR A 402 -21.77 -11.15 -0.53
C TYR A 402 -20.82 -10.35 -1.44
N GLY A 403 -19.56 -10.25 -1.03
CA GLY A 403 -18.48 -9.70 -1.85
C GLY A 403 -17.60 -10.82 -2.38
N ALA A 404 -16.98 -10.63 -3.54
CA ALA A 404 -16.13 -11.64 -4.15
C ALA A 404 -14.97 -11.02 -4.94
N PRO A 405 -13.72 -11.45 -4.69
CA PRO A 405 -12.64 -11.26 -5.65
C PRO A 405 -12.98 -11.87 -7.01
N ARG A 406 -12.69 -11.13 -8.08
CA ARG A 406 -12.97 -11.55 -9.46
C ARG A 406 -11.88 -11.12 -10.43
N ARG A 407 -11.72 -11.92 -11.48
CA ARG A 407 -10.86 -11.63 -12.62
C ARG A 407 -11.63 -11.74 -13.92
N TYR A 408 -11.43 -10.78 -14.80
CA TYR A 408 -12.06 -10.72 -16.11
C TYR A 408 -11.00 -10.72 -17.21
N ALA A 409 -11.12 -11.65 -18.15
CA ALA A 409 -10.38 -11.60 -19.41
C ALA A 409 -11.12 -10.66 -20.37
N ILE A 410 -10.44 -9.61 -20.83
CA ILE A 410 -10.99 -8.58 -21.72
C ILE A 410 -10.42 -8.74 -23.13
N ASP A 411 -11.29 -8.80 -24.13
CA ASP A 411 -10.93 -8.70 -25.55
C ASP A 411 -11.41 -7.34 -26.07
N GLU A 412 -10.47 -6.38 -26.14
CA GLU A 412 -10.75 -5.01 -26.58
C GLU A 412 -11.15 -4.93 -28.06
N LYS A 413 -10.77 -5.91 -28.89
CA LYS A 413 -11.14 -5.92 -30.32
C LYS A 413 -12.58 -6.37 -30.51
N LYS A 414 -13.00 -7.38 -29.74
CA LYS A 414 -14.38 -7.89 -29.78
C LYS A 414 -15.34 -7.13 -28.87
N MET A 415 -14.82 -6.25 -28.01
CA MET A 415 -15.60 -5.56 -26.98
C MET A 415 -16.35 -6.55 -26.08
N THR A 416 -15.65 -7.60 -25.64
CA THR A 416 -16.18 -8.63 -24.74
C THR A 416 -15.35 -8.78 -23.49
N ALA A 417 -15.99 -9.15 -22.38
CA ALA A 417 -15.33 -9.61 -21.17
C ALA A 417 -15.85 -11.01 -20.81
N SER A 418 -15.03 -11.82 -20.15
CA SER A 418 -15.46 -13.10 -19.58
C SER A 418 -14.90 -13.24 -18.17
N LEU A 419 -15.70 -13.79 -17.26
CA LEU A 419 -15.25 -14.09 -15.90
C LEU A 419 -14.26 -15.24 -15.96
N ALA A 420 -12.98 -14.94 -15.76
CA ALA A 420 -11.91 -15.93 -15.79
C ALA A 420 -11.81 -16.69 -14.45
N TRP A 421 -12.13 -16.01 -13.35
CA TRP A 421 -12.09 -16.58 -12.01
C TRP A 421 -12.92 -15.76 -11.02
N SER A 422 -13.46 -16.43 -10.00
CA SER A 422 -14.10 -15.79 -8.85
C SER A 422 -13.93 -16.64 -7.60
N TYR A 423 -13.68 -15.98 -6.47
CA TYR A 423 -13.69 -16.61 -5.16
C TYR A 423 -14.83 -16.02 -4.33
N GLU A 424 -15.92 -16.76 -4.17
CA GLU A 424 -17.12 -16.27 -3.48
C GLU A 424 -17.14 -16.59 -1.99
N HIS A 425 -16.16 -17.37 -1.49
CA HIS A 425 -16.08 -17.83 -0.10
C HIS A 425 -17.42 -18.38 0.43
N GLY A 426 -18.05 -19.26 -0.36
CA GLY A 426 -19.36 -19.85 -0.05
C GLY A 426 -20.52 -18.84 0.04
N ARG A 427 -20.33 -17.59 -0.41
CA ARG A 427 -21.27 -16.46 -0.32
C ARG A 427 -21.70 -16.12 1.12
N LYS A 428 -20.80 -16.36 2.09
CA LYS A 428 -21.07 -16.13 3.52
C LYS A 428 -20.51 -14.83 4.06
N VAL A 429 -19.58 -14.20 3.34
CA VAL A 429 -18.90 -12.98 3.76
C VAL A 429 -19.32 -11.84 2.85
N TYR A 430 -19.77 -10.75 3.47
CA TYR A 430 -20.18 -9.54 2.79
C TYR A 430 -19.35 -8.37 3.26
N SER A 431 -18.65 -7.73 2.32
CA SER A 431 -17.85 -6.53 2.52
C SER A 431 -18.38 -5.45 1.58
N PRO A 432 -19.38 -4.66 2.01
CA PRO A 432 -20.15 -3.76 1.15
C PRO A 432 -19.33 -2.61 0.54
N ILE A 433 -18.23 -2.24 1.16
CA ILE A 433 -17.36 -1.13 0.75
C ILE A 433 -15.90 -1.52 0.97
N CYS A 434 -14.96 -0.70 0.47
CA CYS A 434 -13.53 -0.87 0.69
C CYS A 434 -13.07 -2.21 0.08
N SER A 435 -12.09 -2.86 0.71
CA SER A 435 -11.65 -4.24 0.42
C SER A 435 -10.66 -4.28 -0.74
N SER A 436 -9.90 -5.37 -0.79
CA SER A 436 -8.89 -5.52 -1.83
C SER A 436 -8.58 -6.97 -2.16
N ILE A 437 -8.02 -7.14 -3.35
CA ILE A 437 -7.44 -8.39 -3.83
C ILE A 437 -6.17 -8.04 -4.59
N TYR A 438 -5.07 -8.70 -4.23
CA TYR A 438 -3.82 -8.62 -4.97
C TYR A 438 -3.25 -10.01 -5.23
N GLN A 439 -2.55 -10.14 -6.35
CA GLN A 439 -1.86 -11.35 -6.75
C GLN A 439 -0.37 -11.11 -6.60
N ASP A 440 0.31 -12.07 -5.97
CA ASP A 440 1.76 -12.20 -6.03
C ASP A 440 2.09 -13.63 -6.42
N GLY A 441 2.86 -13.79 -7.50
CA GLY A 441 3.08 -15.08 -8.14
C GLY A 441 1.76 -15.81 -8.47
N LYS A 442 1.53 -16.93 -7.79
CA LYS A 442 0.33 -17.78 -7.89
C LYS A 442 -0.60 -17.63 -6.69
N SER A 443 -0.22 -16.78 -5.75
CA SER A 443 -0.91 -16.58 -4.47
C SER A 443 -1.79 -15.34 -4.53
N TYR A 444 -2.85 -15.34 -3.74
CA TYR A 444 -3.79 -14.24 -3.63
C TYR A 444 -3.91 -13.78 -2.18
N LEU A 445 -3.85 -12.47 -1.98
CA LEU A 445 -4.19 -11.83 -0.73
C LEU A 445 -5.55 -11.15 -0.87
N ILE A 446 -6.52 -11.59 -0.08
CA ILE A 446 -7.87 -11.02 -0.04
C ILE A 446 -8.06 -10.31 1.29
N ASP A 447 -8.60 -9.10 1.21
CA ASP A 447 -8.98 -8.28 2.35
C ASP A 447 -10.47 -7.95 2.26
N TYR A 448 -11.30 -8.53 3.14
CA TYR A 448 -12.67 -8.09 3.35
C TYR A 448 -12.67 -7.04 4.47
N ALA A 449 -12.43 -5.79 4.08
CA ALA A 449 -12.18 -4.68 4.98
C ALA A 449 -13.40 -4.22 5.79
N SER A 450 -14.63 -4.47 5.30
CA SER A 450 -15.86 -3.98 5.91
C SER A 450 -16.84 -5.11 6.25
N GLU A 451 -16.32 -6.29 6.64
CA GLU A 451 -17.18 -7.44 6.93
C GLU A 451 -18.29 -7.09 7.94
N GLY A 452 -19.54 -7.34 7.53
CA GLY A 452 -20.72 -7.05 8.34
C GLY A 452 -20.97 -5.55 8.53
N TRP A 453 -20.59 -4.71 7.56
CA TRP A 453 -20.61 -3.23 7.67
C TRP A 453 -19.63 -2.69 8.72
N GLY A 454 -18.41 -3.23 8.74
CA GLY A 454 -17.31 -2.70 9.56
C GLY A 454 -17.27 -3.25 10.99
N THR A 455 -17.52 -4.55 11.16
CA THR A 455 -17.36 -5.21 12.48
C THR A 455 -16.03 -5.93 12.64
N SER A 456 -15.37 -6.23 11.52
CA SER A 456 -14.05 -6.85 11.46
C SER A 456 -13.43 -6.70 10.09
N ILE A 457 -12.11 -6.87 10.03
CA ILE A 457 -11.35 -7.04 8.79
C ILE A 457 -10.97 -8.51 8.65
N ARG A 458 -11.36 -9.15 7.55
CA ARG A 458 -10.93 -10.52 7.25
C ARG A 458 -9.83 -10.53 6.22
N LEU A 459 -8.64 -10.97 6.65
CA LEU A 459 -7.52 -11.24 5.74
C LEU A 459 -7.44 -12.72 5.41
N MET A 460 -7.33 -13.03 4.13
CA MET A 460 -7.17 -14.40 3.63
C MET A 460 -5.99 -14.49 2.67
N GLY A 461 -5.14 -15.50 2.88
CA GLY A 461 -4.15 -15.90 1.89
C GLY A 461 -4.60 -17.16 1.20
N LEU A 462 -4.63 -17.15 -0.13
CA LEU A 462 -4.85 -18.33 -0.96
C LEU A 462 -3.56 -18.68 -1.68
N GLY A 463 -3.14 -19.94 -1.60
CA GLY A 463 -2.09 -20.49 -2.45
C GLY A 463 -2.64 -20.94 -3.81
N ALA A 464 -1.82 -21.69 -4.54
CA ALA A 464 -2.22 -22.25 -5.83
C ALA A 464 -3.49 -23.12 -5.72
N GLY A 465 -4.39 -22.99 -6.70
CA GLY A 465 -5.64 -23.74 -6.74
C GLY A 465 -6.67 -23.31 -5.70
N ASP A 466 -6.62 -22.05 -5.25
CA ASP A 466 -7.53 -21.43 -4.28
C ASP A 466 -7.52 -22.10 -2.90
N VAL A 467 -6.43 -22.83 -2.58
CA VAL A 467 -6.27 -23.48 -1.28
C VAL A 467 -5.99 -22.43 -0.22
N THR A 468 -6.86 -22.32 0.77
CA THR A 468 -6.70 -21.38 1.89
C THR A 468 -5.43 -21.70 2.69
N ALA A 469 -4.51 -20.75 2.72
CA ALA A 469 -3.25 -20.79 3.44
C ALA A 469 -3.40 -20.28 4.88
N PHE A 470 -4.23 -19.26 5.08
CA PHE A 470 -4.65 -18.72 6.37
C PHE A 470 -5.95 -17.90 6.22
N GLU A 471 -6.63 -17.67 7.34
CA GLU A 471 -7.80 -16.79 7.43
C GLU A 471 -7.86 -16.16 8.83
N TYR A 472 -7.69 -14.84 8.89
CA TYR A 472 -7.60 -14.06 10.13
C TYR A 472 -8.68 -12.99 10.16
N LEU A 473 -9.22 -12.75 11.35
CA LEU A 473 -10.16 -11.67 11.62
C LEU A 473 -9.55 -10.70 12.63
N TYR A 474 -9.24 -9.51 12.16
CA TYR A 474 -8.79 -8.40 12.99
C TYR A 474 -10.00 -7.61 13.50
N PRO A 475 -9.99 -7.17 14.77
CA PRO A 475 -11.04 -6.30 15.30
C PRO A 475 -10.96 -4.92 14.67
N GLY A 476 -12.10 -4.23 14.59
CA GLY A 476 -12.20 -2.88 14.04
C GLY A 476 -13.14 -2.84 12.84
N ASP A 477 -13.10 -1.71 12.15
CA ASP A 477 -13.90 -1.46 10.94
C ASP A 477 -12.98 -1.26 9.74
N TRP A 478 -13.55 -0.83 8.60
CA TRP A 478 -12.77 -0.52 7.39
C TRP A 478 -11.66 0.49 7.62
N SER A 479 -11.72 1.27 8.70
CA SER A 479 -10.66 2.22 8.99
C SER A 479 -9.38 1.60 9.49
N ASN A 480 -9.43 0.38 10.01
CA ASN A 480 -8.28 -0.37 10.51
C ASN A 480 -7.52 -1.11 9.40
N GLY A 481 -8.09 -1.22 8.20
CA GLY A 481 -7.55 -2.04 7.14
C GLY A 481 -8.45 -1.94 5.93
N TRP A 482 -8.44 -0.77 5.30
CA TRP A 482 -9.29 -0.46 4.15
C TRP A 482 -8.90 -1.29 2.93
N ASN A 483 -7.59 -1.48 2.77
CA ASN A 483 -6.93 -2.18 1.69
C ASN A 483 -5.64 -2.80 2.25
N THR A 484 -5.31 -4.01 1.80
CA THR A 484 -4.11 -4.73 2.21
C THR A 484 -3.41 -5.32 1.00
N GLN A 485 -2.15 -4.95 0.80
CA GLN A 485 -1.34 -5.43 -0.33
C GLN A 485 -0.16 -6.29 0.14
N PRO A 486 0.29 -7.29 -0.63
CA PRO A 486 1.53 -8.00 -0.36
C PRO A 486 2.71 -7.04 -0.46
N VAL A 487 3.70 -7.25 0.41
CA VAL A 487 5.00 -6.56 0.39
C VAL A 487 6.11 -7.55 0.70
N HIS A 488 7.35 -7.21 0.33
CA HIS A 488 8.51 -8.05 0.60
C HIS A 488 9.48 -7.32 1.53
N LEU A 489 9.66 -7.87 2.73
CA LEU A 489 10.74 -7.46 3.65
C LEU A 489 11.89 -8.47 3.63
N GLU A 490 11.77 -9.56 2.87
CA GLU A 490 12.86 -10.47 2.57
C GLU A 490 13.73 -9.94 1.42
N ALA A 491 15.04 -10.13 1.54
CA ALA A 491 16.03 -9.85 0.50
C ALA A 491 15.94 -8.45 -0.12
N MET A 492 15.60 -7.43 0.68
CA MET A 492 15.57 -6.04 0.22
C MET A 492 16.96 -5.59 -0.21
N ASN A 493 17.05 -4.86 -1.32
CA ASN A 493 18.32 -4.30 -1.82
C ASN A 493 18.22 -2.78 -1.89
N PHE A 494 19.06 -2.11 -1.10
CA PHE A 494 19.21 -0.66 -1.07
C PHE A 494 20.51 -0.30 -1.76
N ALA A 495 20.41 0.30 -2.95
CA ALA A 495 21.52 0.52 -3.86
C ALA A 495 21.88 1.99 -4.00
#